data_AF-A0A9E3X247-F1
#
_entry.id   AF-A0A9E3X247-F1
#
_cell.length_a   1.000
_cell.length_b   1.000
_cell.length_c   1.000
_cell.angle_alpha   90.00
_cell.angle_beta   90.00
_cell.angle_gamma   90.00
#
_symmetry.space_group_name_H-M   'P 1'
#
loop_
_entity.id
_entity.type
_entity.pdbx_description
1 polymer ?
#
loop_
_entity_poly.entity_id
_entity_poly.type
_entity_poly.pdbx_seq_one_letter_code
_entity_poly.pdbx_strand_id
1 'polypeptide(L)'
;DRALRGYKDINLLAMQLLQPGGILATFSCSGLVSADLFQKVIFGAAVDAGRAVQILEWLKQDRDHPVAITFPEGEYLKGLLCRVL
;
A
#
# COMPACT_ATOMS: atom_id res chain seq x y z
N ASP A 1 2.01 14.86 -5.81
CA ASP A 1 3.48 14.76 -5.63
C ASP A 1 3.99 14.70 -4.19
N ARG A 2 3.70 15.65 -3.29
CA ARG A 2 4.20 15.57 -1.89
C ARG A 2 3.64 14.39 -1.10
N ALA A 3 2.34 14.10 -1.22
CA ALA A 3 1.72 13.00 -0.49
C ALA A 3 2.30 11.62 -0.87
N LEU A 4 2.55 11.37 -2.16
CA LEU A 4 3.14 10.12 -2.65
C LEU A 4 4.55 9.89 -2.13
N ARG A 5 5.35 10.96 -1.98
CA ARG A 5 6.65 10.90 -1.32
C ARG A 5 6.53 10.47 0.14
N GLY A 6 5.61 11.07 0.89
CA GLY A 6 5.35 10.66 2.28
C GLY A 6 4.96 9.18 2.40
N TYR A 7 4.10 8.68 1.51
CA TYR A 7 3.77 7.24 1.47
C TYR A 7 4.98 6.36 1.13
N LYS A 8 5.85 6.79 0.22
CA LYS A 8 7.07 6.06 -0.11
C LYS A 8 8.00 6.02 1.09
N ASP A 9 8.26 7.16 1.71
CA ASP A 9 9.22 7.31 2.81
C ASP A 9 8.81 6.48 4.03
N ILE A 10 7.52 6.49 4.40
CA ILE A 10 7.05 5.69 5.55
C ILE A 10 7.17 4.19 5.29
N ASN A 11 6.89 3.74 4.06
CA ASN A 11 7.01 2.33 3.70
C ASN A 11 8.48 1.90 3.57
N LEU A 12 9.36 2.77 3.09
CA LEU A 12 10.80 2.56 3.06
C LEU A 12 11.34 2.31 4.48
N LEU A 13 11.02 3.20 5.42
CA LEU A 13 11.42 3.06 6.82
C LEU A 13 10.85 1.78 7.44
N ALA A 14 9.58 1.46 7.18
CA ALA A 14 8.97 0.22 7.68
C ALA A 14 9.70 -1.03 7.16
N MET A 15 10.07 -1.06 5.87
CA MET A 15 10.81 -2.18 5.28
C MET A 15 12.23 -2.32 5.83
N GLN A 16 12.90 -1.20 6.17
CA GLN A 16 14.22 -1.22 6.80
C GLN A 16 14.20 -1.74 8.25
N LEU A 17 13.08 -1.59 8.95
CA LEU A 17 12.89 -2.08 10.32
C LEU A 17 12.53 -3.57 10.40
N LEU A 18 11.96 -4.13 9.33
CA LEU A 18 11.53 -5.52 9.31
C LEU A 18 12.73 -6.48 9.14
N GLN A 19 12.69 -7.56 9.91
CA GLN A 19 13.58 -8.70 9.70
C GLN A 19 13.22 -9.44 8.40
N PRO A 20 14.16 -10.18 7.79
CA PRO A 20 13.87 -11.08 6.67
C PRO A 20 12.69 -12.01 6.95
N GLY A 21 11.73 -12.04 6.02
CA GLY A 21 10.46 -12.76 6.16
C GLY A 21 9.38 -12.02 6.94
N GLY A 22 9.66 -10.81 7.44
CA GLY A 22 8.71 -9.98 8.18
C GLY A 22 7.50 -9.57 7.36
N ILE A 23 6.38 -9.31 8.03
CA ILE A 23 5.11 -8.94 7.40
C ILE A 23 4.87 -7.45 7.54
N LEU A 24 4.61 -6.78 6.42
CA LEU A 24 4.21 -5.38 6.33
C LEU A 24 2.73 -5.32 5.96
N ALA A 25 1.90 -4.77 6.85
CA ALA A 25 0.54 -4.36 6.53
C ALA A 25 0.53 -2.84 6.31
N THR A 26 0.20 -2.40 5.09
CA THR A 26 0.26 -0.98 4.70
C THR A 26 -1.00 -0.56 3.96
N PHE A 27 -1.47 0.66 4.23
CA PHE A 27 -2.79 1.13 3.80
C PHE A 27 -2.77 2.59 3.35
N SER A 28 -3.75 2.94 2.51
CA SER A 28 -4.08 4.32 2.15
C SER A 28 -5.60 4.48 2.02
N CYS A 29 -6.16 5.45 2.75
CA CYS A 29 -7.57 5.85 2.68
C CYS A 29 -7.81 7.06 1.75
N SER A 30 -6.78 7.51 1.01
CA SER A 30 -6.91 8.71 0.18
C SER A 30 -7.61 8.38 -1.13
N GLY A 31 -8.76 8.99 -1.40
CA GLY A 31 -9.47 8.85 -2.69
C GLY A 31 -8.66 9.32 -3.91
N LEU A 32 -7.64 10.16 -3.70
CA LEU A 32 -6.73 10.63 -4.76
C LEU A 32 -5.66 9.61 -5.15
N VAL A 33 -5.51 8.52 -4.38
CA VAL A 33 -4.52 7.48 -4.66
C VAL A 33 -5.26 6.25 -5.17
N SER A 34 -4.99 5.82 -6.41
CA SER A 34 -5.54 4.55 -6.92
C SER A 34 -4.80 3.34 -6.32
N ALA A 35 -5.38 2.14 -6.42
CA ALA A 35 -4.71 0.91 -6.00
C ALA A 35 -3.41 0.65 -6.77
N ASP A 36 -3.40 0.87 -8.08
CA ASP A 36 -2.21 0.79 -8.93
C ASP A 36 -1.12 1.79 -8.50
N LEU A 37 -1.51 3.03 -8.23
CA LEU A 37 -0.56 4.05 -7.78
C LEU A 37 0.00 3.72 -6.40
N PHE A 38 -0.83 3.21 -5.49
CA PHE A 38 -0.38 2.75 -4.18
C PHE A 38 0.63 1.60 -4.31
N GLN A 39 0.35 0.60 -5.14
CA GLN A 39 1.30 -0.49 -5.41
C GLN A 39 2.63 0.04 -5.96
N LYS A 40 2.60 1.02 -6.89
CA LYS A 40 3.83 1.65 -7.42
C LYS A 40 4.62 2.38 -6.35
N VAL A 41 3.94 3.00 -5.37
CA VAL A 41 4.61 3.60 -4.21
C VAL A 41 5.31 2.53 -3.36
N ILE A 42 4.64 1.42 -3.07
CA ILE A 42 5.24 0.31 -2.31
C ILE A 42 6.42 -0.30 -3.08
N PHE A 43 6.30 -0.46 -4.40
CA PHE A 43 7.39 -0.89 -5.28
C PHE A 43 8.60 0.07 -5.18
N GLY A 44 8.37 1.38 -5.29
CA GLY A 44 9.42 2.36 -5.14
C GLY A 44 10.10 2.30 -3.77
N ALA A 45 9.33 2.10 -2.70
CA ALA A 45 9.88 1.92 -1.36
C ALA A 45 10.74 0.64 -1.25
N ALA A 46 10.30 -0.47 -1.85
CA ALA A 46 11.02 -1.73 -1.85
C ALA A 46 12.36 -1.64 -2.59
N VAL A 47 12.37 -0.98 -3.75
CA VAL A 47 13.59 -0.71 -4.54
C VAL A 47 14.59 0.10 -3.72
N ASP A 48 14.14 1.21 -3.12
CA ASP A 48 14.99 2.07 -2.28
C ASP A 48 15.48 1.35 -1.01
N ALA A 49 14.66 0.45 -0.46
CA ALA A 49 15.02 -0.36 0.71
C ALA A 49 16.03 -1.48 0.35
N GLY A 50 16.20 -1.80 -0.94
CA GLY A 50 16.99 -2.95 -1.37
C GLY A 50 16.40 -4.29 -0.93
N ARG A 51 15.07 -4.38 -0.77
CA ARG A 51 14.37 -5.57 -0.26
C ARG A 51 13.47 -6.17 -1.33
N ALA A 52 13.46 -7.48 -1.44
CA ALA A 52 12.44 -8.17 -2.25
C ALA A 52 11.13 -8.24 -1.45
N VAL A 53 10.02 -7.90 -2.10
CA VAL A 53 8.71 -7.83 -1.44
C VAL A 53 7.69 -8.64 -2.23
N GLN A 54 6.92 -9.48 -1.53
CA GLN A 54 5.85 -10.30 -2.11
C GLN A 54 4.50 -9.84 -1.56
N ILE A 55 3.52 -9.61 -2.43
CA ILE A 55 2.14 -9.34 -2.01
C ILE A 55 1.51 -10.66 -1.62
N LEU A 56 1.03 -10.75 -0.37
CA LEU A 56 0.28 -11.89 0.14
C LEU A 56 -1.23 -11.67 -0.04
N GLU A 57 -1.69 -10.44 0.15
CA GLU A 57 -3.12 -10.13 0.07
C GLU A 57 -3.36 -8.68 -0.37
N TRP A 58 -4.44 -8.51 -1.15
CA TRP A 58 -4.99 -7.23 -1.54
C TRP A 58 -6.19 -6.92 -0.65
N LEU A 59 -6.08 -5.89 0.18
CA LEU A 59 -7.10 -5.51 1.15
C LEU A 59 -7.85 -4.26 0.66
N LYS A 60 -9.13 -4.18 1.00
CA LYS A 60 -10.02 -3.06 0.68
C LYS A 60 -11.06 -2.87 1.80
N GLN A 61 -11.89 -1.83 1.66
CA GLN A 61 -13.03 -1.63 2.56
C GLN A 61 -13.94 -2.86 2.60
N ASP A 62 -14.44 -3.18 3.79
CA ASP A 62 -15.28 -4.35 4.01
C ASP A 62 -16.71 -4.12 3.48
N ARG A 63 -17.52 -5.16 3.47
CA ARG A 63 -18.88 -5.19 2.89
C ARG A 63 -19.87 -4.22 3.52
N ASP A 64 -19.59 -3.73 4.72
CA ASP A 64 -20.38 -2.68 5.39
C ASP A 64 -20.10 -1.28 4.80
N HIS A 65 -19.10 -1.15 3.93
CA HIS A 65 -18.74 0.05 3.16
C HIS A 65 -18.81 -0.22 1.65
N PRO A 66 -20.00 -0.53 1.09
CA PRO A 66 -20.14 -0.86 -0.31
C PRO A 66 -19.78 0.33 -1.23
N VAL A 67 -19.24 0.02 -2.40
CA VAL A 67 -18.95 1.02 -3.45
C VAL A 67 -20.10 1.02 -4.45
N ALA A 68 -20.71 2.18 -4.67
CA ALA A 68 -21.74 2.33 -5.68
C ALA A 68 -21.12 2.33 -7.08
N ILE A 69 -21.69 1.58 -8.03
CA ILE A 69 -21.21 1.54 -9.42
C ILE A 69 -21.24 2.93 -10.07
N THR A 70 -22.17 3.79 -9.65
CA THR A 70 -22.30 5.18 -10.11
C THR A 70 -21.37 6.16 -9.40
N PHE A 71 -20.57 5.70 -8.44
CA PHE A 71 -19.63 6.51 -7.65
C PHE A 71 -18.38 5.69 -7.31
N PRO A 72 -17.53 5.38 -8.30
CA PRO A 72 -16.31 4.58 -8.12
C PRO A 72 -15.30 5.24 -7.17
N GLU A 73 -15.35 6.57 -6.98
CA GLU A 73 -14.53 7.31 -6.02
C GLU A 73 -14.78 6.87 -4.57
N GLY A 74 -15.91 6.19 -4.32
CA GLY A 74 -16.20 5.54 -3.04
C GLY A 74 -15.30 4.35 -2.70
N GLU A 75 -14.51 3.83 -3.65
CA GLU A 75 -13.47 2.83 -3.40
C GLU A 75 -12.19 3.51 -2.88
N TYR A 76 -12.23 4.02 -1.66
CA TYR A 76 -11.18 4.87 -1.11
C TYR A 76 -10.14 4.11 -0.28
N LEU A 77 -10.43 2.92 0.26
CA LEU A 77 -9.49 2.17 1.08
C LEU A 77 -8.69 1.18 0.23
N LYS A 78 -7.37 1.31 0.24
CA LYS A 78 -6.44 0.36 -0.38
C LYS A 78 -5.49 -0.17 0.68
N GLY A 79 -5.28 -1.48 0.70
CA GLY A 79 -4.34 -2.12 1.59
C GLY A 79 -3.55 -3.23 0.91
N LEU A 80 -2.33 -3.42 1.36
CA LEU A 80 -1.47 -4.51 0.95
C LEU A 80 -0.91 -5.19 2.19
N LEU A 81 -1.05 -6.51 2.23
CA LEU A 81 -0.30 -7.36 3.13
C LEU A 81 0.89 -7.93 2.36
N CYS A 82 2.09 -7.62 2.81
CA CYS A 82 3.32 -7.95 2.10
C CYS A 82 4.27 -8.76 2.99
N ARG A 83 5.00 -9.69 2.39
CA ARG A 83 6.19 -10.31 2.99
C ARG A 83 7.44 -9.62 2.48
N VAL A 84 8.29 -9.15 3.39
CA VAL A 84 9.57 -8.50 3.08
C VAL A 84 10.69 -9.51 3.30
N LEU A 85 11.36 -9.91 2.22
CA LEU A 85 12.46 -10.88 2.23
C LEU A 85 13.78 -10.18 2.54
#